data_AF-A0A8S9C177-F1
#
_entry.id   AF-A0A8S9C177-F1
#
_cell.length_a   1.000
_cell.length_b   1.000
_cell.length_c   1.000
_cell.angle_alpha   90.00
_cell.angle_beta   90.00
_cell.angle_gamma   90.00
#
_symmetry.space_group_name_H-M   'P 1'
#
loop_
_entity.id
_entity.type
_entity.pdbx_description
1 polymer ?
#
loop_
_entity_poly.entity_id
_entity_poly.type
_entity_poly.pdbx_seq_one_letter_code
_entity_poly.pdbx_strand_id
1 'polypeptide(L)'
;MGCGPSRPPPENGFRLDDKRAVFRPPPQPEDEDPKDMKKFFSSSSSRDKVSTAKRPEQAPPQYTSQNKAKEVARCAALLREMYGLDLEIWAMEEAHEDDLPEREHKKQKADALFAEIRRIVGTWRASGGWGWEQDEWKCVQDICEVVGTHKSPRYR
;
A
#
# COMPACT_ATOMS: atom_id res chain seq x y z
N MET A 1 40.54 -38.69 -16.17
CA MET A 1 39.46 -37.79 -15.73
C MET A 1 38.38 -37.83 -16.81
N GLY A 2 37.21 -38.37 -16.49
CA GLY A 2 36.18 -38.72 -17.49
C GLY A 2 35.31 -37.53 -17.86
N CYS A 3 35.28 -37.19 -19.15
CA CYS A 3 34.23 -36.34 -19.72
C CYS A 3 32.94 -37.16 -19.78
N GLY A 4 31.94 -36.80 -18.97
CA GLY A 4 30.61 -37.39 -19.04
C GLY A 4 29.91 -37.07 -20.36
N PRO A 5 29.01 -37.94 -20.85
CA PRO A 5 28.34 -37.73 -22.13
C PRO A 5 27.39 -36.52 -22.05
N SER A 6 27.55 -35.62 -23.02
CA SER A 6 26.63 -34.49 -23.25
C SER A 6 25.23 -35.02 -23.50
N ARG A 7 24.28 -34.59 -22.67
CA ARG A 7 22.85 -34.84 -22.88
C ARG A 7 22.40 -34.03 -24.10
N PRO A 8 21.80 -34.63 -25.14
CA PRO A 8 21.18 -33.86 -26.20
C PRO A 8 19.97 -33.09 -25.64
N PRO A 9 19.67 -31.89 -26.18
CA PRO A 9 18.47 -31.15 -25.79
C PRO A 9 17.22 -31.96 -26.14
N PRO A 10 16.16 -31.89 -25.31
CA PRO A 10 14.90 -32.54 -25.65
C PRO A 10 14.30 -31.89 -26.90
N GLU A 11 14.10 -32.68 -27.96
CA GLU A 11 13.31 -32.35 -29.16
C GLU A 11 11.80 -32.33 -28.85
N ASN A 12 11.42 -31.66 -27.77
CA ASN A 12 10.01 -31.36 -27.55
C ASN A 12 9.75 -29.99 -28.16
N GLY A 13 9.43 -30.04 -29.46
CA GLY A 13 8.84 -28.91 -30.16
C GLY A 13 7.72 -28.34 -29.31
N PHE A 14 7.84 -27.06 -28.97
CA PHE A 14 6.71 -26.26 -28.56
C PHE A 14 5.73 -26.23 -29.73
N ARG A 15 4.82 -27.22 -29.80
CA ARG A 15 3.52 -26.98 -30.41
C ARG A 15 2.87 -25.93 -29.52
N LEU A 16 2.97 -24.67 -29.94
CA LEU A 16 1.93 -23.71 -29.62
C LEU A 16 0.64 -24.31 -30.20
N ASP A 17 -0.14 -24.99 -29.36
CA ASP A 17 -1.56 -25.11 -29.65
C ASP A 17 -2.07 -23.68 -29.71
N ASP A 18 -2.35 -23.26 -30.94
CA ASP A 18 -2.91 -21.99 -31.34
C ASP A 18 -4.33 -21.89 -30.75
N LYS A 19 -4.40 -21.67 -29.44
CA LYS A 19 -5.62 -21.28 -28.74
C LYS A 19 -5.77 -19.78 -28.91
N ARG A 20 -5.90 -19.36 -30.17
CA ARG A 20 -6.46 -18.07 -30.52
C ARG A 20 -7.79 -17.99 -29.80
N ALA A 21 -7.84 -17.20 -28.74
CA ALA A 21 -9.07 -16.87 -28.06
C ALA A 21 -9.96 -16.18 -29.10
N VAL A 22 -10.85 -16.95 -29.71
CA VAL A 22 -11.99 -16.39 -30.44
C VAL A 22 -12.82 -15.72 -29.35
N PHE A 23 -12.71 -14.40 -29.26
CA PHE A 23 -13.66 -13.58 -28.52
C PHE A 23 -15.04 -13.88 -29.09
N ARG A 24 -15.77 -14.80 -28.46
CA ARG A 24 -17.21 -14.90 -28.63
C ARG A 24 -17.83 -13.77 -27.84
N PRO A 25 -18.57 -12.85 -28.48
CA PRO A 25 -19.43 -11.94 -27.74
C PRO A 25 -20.39 -12.76 -26.86
N PRO A 26 -20.74 -12.27 -25.66
CA PRO A 26 -21.77 -12.91 -24.85
C PRO A 26 -23.08 -13.00 -25.65
N PRO A 27 -23.88 -14.08 -25.47
CA PRO A 27 -25.17 -14.20 -26.13
C PRO A 27 -26.04 -12.99 -25.76
N GLN A 28 -26.58 -12.34 -26.79
CA GLN A 28 -27.52 -11.25 -26.59
C GLN A 28 -28.83 -11.83 -26.04
N PRO A 29 -29.45 -11.21 -25.02
CA PRO A 29 -30.79 -11.59 -24.60
C PRO A 29 -31.78 -11.26 -25.72
N GLU A 30 -32.36 -12.32 -26.28
CA GLU A 30 -33.43 -12.27 -27.28
C GLU A 30 -34.74 -11.85 -26.58
N ASP A 31 -35.58 -11.14 -27.35
CA ASP A 31 -36.72 -10.33 -26.94
C ASP A 31 -37.66 -10.93 -25.86
N GLU A 32 -37.83 -10.20 -24.75
CA GLU A 32 -38.99 -10.33 -23.86
C GLU A 32 -39.63 -8.94 -23.68
N ASP A 33 -40.93 -8.88 -23.91
CA ASP A 33 -41.81 -7.71 -24.04
C ASP A 33 -41.71 -6.68 -22.89
N PRO A 34 -41.86 -5.37 -23.18
CA PRO A 34 -41.62 -4.30 -22.22
C PRO A 34 -42.89 -3.97 -21.42
N LYS A 35 -43.19 -4.73 -20.36
CA LYS A 35 -44.20 -4.35 -19.36
C LYS A 35 -43.72 -4.67 -17.95
N ASP A 36 -43.92 -3.72 -17.03
CA ASP A 36 -43.68 -3.79 -15.58
C ASP A 36 -42.34 -3.31 -14.97
N MET A 37 -41.78 -2.20 -15.44
CA MET A 37 -40.89 -1.38 -14.59
C MET A 37 -41.21 0.12 -14.65
N LYS A 38 -42.43 0.50 -14.24
CA LYS A 38 -42.83 1.90 -13.99
C LYS A 38 -43.64 2.05 -12.69
N LYS A 39 -43.21 1.40 -11.61
CA LYS A 39 -43.88 1.52 -10.29
C LYS A 39 -42.97 1.92 -9.13
N PHE A 40 -41.69 2.24 -9.35
CA PHE A 40 -40.77 2.51 -8.24
C PHE A 40 -40.25 3.94 -8.13
N PHE A 41 -40.59 4.83 -9.06
CA PHE A 41 -40.14 6.23 -8.99
C PHE A 41 -41.27 7.20 -9.31
N SER A 42 -42.10 7.49 -8.30
CA SER A 42 -42.96 8.69 -8.13
C SER A 42 -43.77 8.46 -6.85
N SER A 43 -43.86 9.30 -5.83
CA SER A 43 -43.25 10.57 -5.43
C SER A 43 -43.56 10.73 -3.93
N SER A 44 -42.70 11.47 -3.23
CA SER A 44 -42.97 12.27 -2.02
C SER A 44 -44.31 12.12 -1.28
N SER A 45 -44.25 11.77 0.02
CA SER A 45 -44.59 12.66 1.15
C SER A 45 -45.04 11.86 2.39
N SER A 46 -44.62 12.38 3.55
CA SER A 46 -45.21 12.20 4.89
C SER A 46 -44.68 11.08 5.81
N ARG A 47 -44.02 11.60 6.86
CA ARG A 47 -44.25 11.36 8.30
C ARG A 47 -43.80 10.05 8.95
N ASP A 48 -42.93 10.27 9.93
CA ASP A 48 -42.83 9.60 11.23
C ASP A 48 -42.54 8.10 11.26
N LYS A 49 -41.27 7.76 11.52
CA LYS A 49 -40.95 6.80 12.58
C LYS A 49 -39.47 6.85 12.97
N VAL A 50 -39.26 7.12 14.26
CA VAL A 50 -38.03 6.85 15.01
C VAL A 50 -37.63 5.39 14.79
N SER A 51 -36.48 5.17 14.15
CA SER A 51 -35.74 3.91 14.26
C SER A 51 -34.32 4.24 14.66
N THR A 52 -33.96 3.80 15.86
CA THR A 52 -32.62 3.73 16.40
C THR A 52 -31.60 3.34 15.33
N ALA A 53 -30.76 4.31 14.94
CA ALA A 53 -29.62 4.09 14.08
C ALA A 53 -28.62 3.19 14.82
N LYS A 54 -28.73 1.87 14.61
CA LYS A 54 -27.63 0.95 14.86
C LYS A 54 -26.48 1.39 13.96
N ARG A 55 -25.44 1.93 14.61
CA ARG A 55 -24.06 2.09 14.14
C ARG A 55 -23.73 0.98 13.12
N PRO A 56 -23.28 1.31 11.90
CA PRO A 56 -22.94 0.29 10.93
C PRO A 56 -21.89 -0.64 11.53
N GLU A 57 -22.26 -1.91 11.45
CA GLU A 57 -21.52 -3.11 11.76
C GLU A 57 -20.05 -2.98 11.40
N GLN A 58 -19.20 -3.45 12.30
CA GLN A 58 -17.76 -3.54 12.10
C GLN A 58 -17.44 -4.04 10.69
N ALA A 59 -16.63 -3.26 9.96
CA ALA A 59 -16.06 -3.71 8.70
C ALA A 59 -15.39 -5.09 8.89
N PRO A 60 -15.45 -5.98 7.89
CA PRO A 60 -14.85 -7.31 8.00
C PRO A 60 -13.40 -7.23 8.50
N PRO A 61 -12.95 -8.13 9.38
CA PRO A 61 -11.60 -8.10 9.94
C PRO A 61 -10.51 -8.02 8.85
N GLN A 62 -10.77 -8.62 7.69
CA GLN A 62 -9.91 -8.54 6.49
C GLN A 62 -9.66 -7.12 5.99
N TYR A 63 -10.64 -6.22 6.06
CA TYR A 63 -10.49 -4.82 5.63
C TYR A 63 -9.58 -4.05 6.58
N THR A 64 -9.66 -4.36 7.88
CA THR A 64 -8.80 -3.71 8.89
C THR A 64 -7.35 -4.17 8.82
N SER A 65 -7.10 -5.45 8.52
CA SER A 65 -5.75 -5.98 8.31
C SER A 65 -5.11 -5.40 7.05
N GLN A 66 -5.85 -5.34 5.94
CA GLN A 66 -5.34 -4.72 4.71
C GLN A 66 -5.00 -3.24 4.89
N ASN A 67 -5.78 -2.48 5.66
CA ASN A 67 -5.48 -1.08 5.92
C ASN A 67 -4.21 -0.91 6.77
N LYS A 68 -4.01 -1.74 7.80
CA LYS A 68 -2.77 -1.74 8.59
C LYS A 68 -1.56 -2.10 7.75
N ALA A 69 -1.66 -3.13 6.91
CA ALA A 69 -0.60 -3.53 6.00
C ALA A 69 -0.22 -2.38 5.03
N LYS A 70 -1.21 -1.62 4.53
CA LYS A 70 -0.96 -0.42 3.72
C LYS A 70 -0.26 0.68 4.50
N GLU A 71 -0.62 0.91 5.76
CA GLU A 71 0.05 1.89 6.61
C GLU A 71 1.52 1.50 6.89
N VAL A 72 1.78 0.22 7.18
CA VAL A 72 3.13 -0.30 7.34
C VAL A 72 3.93 -0.17 6.05
N ALA A 73 3.35 -0.55 4.91
CA ALA A 73 3.99 -0.39 3.60
C ALA A 73 4.30 1.07 3.27
N ARG A 74 3.38 1.99 3.60
CA ARG A 74 3.58 3.44 3.47
C ARG A 74 4.73 3.92 4.35
N CYS A 75 4.76 3.52 5.62
CA CYS A 75 5.84 3.88 6.54
C CYS A 75 7.20 3.36 6.03
N ALA A 76 7.24 2.12 5.54
CA ALA A 76 8.44 1.55 4.94
C ALA A 76 8.89 2.29 3.67
N ALA A 77 7.94 2.77 2.85
CA ALA A 77 8.27 3.60 1.68
C ALA A 77 8.89 4.94 2.10
N LEU A 78 8.30 5.62 3.11
CA LEU A 78 8.85 6.87 3.66
C LEU A 78 10.25 6.67 4.23
N LEU A 79 10.49 5.56 4.95
CA LEU A 79 11.82 5.23 5.47
C LEU A 79 12.83 5.05 4.33
N ARG A 80 12.48 4.31 3.27
CA ARG A 80 13.36 4.13 2.11
C ARG A 80 13.66 5.45 1.41
N GLU A 81 12.65 6.32 1.26
CA GLU A 81 12.86 7.64 0.65
C GLU A 81 13.78 8.51 1.50
N MET A 82 13.57 8.53 2.82
CA MET A 82 14.44 9.25 3.76
C MET A 82 15.88 8.75 3.68
N TYR A 83 16.12 7.43 3.71
CA TYR A 83 17.48 6.89 3.57
C TYR A 83 18.07 7.14 2.17
N GLY A 84 17.24 7.20 1.12
CA GLY A 84 17.69 7.62 -0.20
C GLY A 84 18.22 9.05 -0.18
N LEU A 85 17.50 9.98 0.46
CA LEU A 85 17.95 11.35 0.65
C LEU A 85 19.23 11.42 1.50
N ASP A 86 19.35 10.60 2.55
CA ASP A 86 20.57 10.54 3.37
C ASP A 86 21.80 10.16 2.52
N LEU A 87 21.66 9.15 1.66
CA LEU A 87 22.73 8.73 0.74
C LEU A 87 23.09 9.83 -0.27
N GLU A 88 22.09 10.53 -0.81
CA GLU A 88 22.32 11.67 -1.69
C GLU A 88 23.05 12.80 -0.97
N ILE A 89 22.63 13.15 0.24
CA ILE A 89 23.26 14.20 1.08
C ILE A 89 24.72 13.86 1.37
N TRP A 90 25.03 12.58 1.62
CA TRP A 90 26.40 12.11 1.79
C TRP A 90 27.19 12.14 0.48
N ALA A 91 26.59 11.78 -0.65
CA ALA A 91 27.25 11.88 -1.95
C ALA A 91 27.59 13.34 -2.32
N MET A 92 26.84 14.32 -1.80
CA MET A 92 27.09 15.76 -1.98
C MET A 92 27.96 16.37 -0.88
N GLU A 93 28.72 15.57 -0.12
CA GLU A 93 29.58 16.09 0.96
C GLU A 93 30.77 16.91 0.44
N GLU A 94 31.29 16.58 -0.75
CA GLU A 94 32.33 17.35 -1.48
C GLU A 94 31.76 18.22 -2.61
N ALA A 95 30.44 18.48 -2.61
CA ALA A 95 29.80 19.23 -3.67
C ALA A 95 30.25 20.70 -3.72
N HIS A 96 30.19 21.29 -4.91
CA HIS A 96 30.61 22.68 -5.13
C HIS A 96 29.66 23.66 -4.42
N GLU A 97 30.09 24.91 -4.23
CA GLU A 97 29.30 25.94 -3.53
C GLU A 97 27.90 26.15 -4.15
N ASP A 98 27.77 25.92 -5.45
CA ASP A 98 26.51 26.02 -6.19
C ASP A 98 25.49 24.92 -5.82
N ASP A 99 25.94 23.78 -5.30
CA ASP A 99 25.10 22.63 -4.93
C ASP A 99 24.63 22.69 -3.46
N LEU A 100 25.17 23.63 -2.68
CA LEU A 100 24.81 23.81 -1.26
C LEU A 100 23.31 24.04 -1.03
N PRO A 101 22.59 24.85 -1.84
CA PRO A 101 21.15 25.04 -1.68
C PRO A 101 20.36 23.75 -1.94
N GLU A 102 20.78 22.94 -2.91
CA GLU A 102 20.13 21.67 -3.20
C GLU A 102 20.33 20.67 -2.06
N ARG A 103 21.55 20.60 -1.52
CA ARG A 103 21.86 19.79 -0.33
C ARG A 103 21.00 20.18 0.86
N GLU A 104 20.82 21.47 1.10
CA GLU A 104 19.99 21.97 2.20
C GLU A 104 18.51 21.63 1.99
N HIS A 105 18.01 21.75 0.75
CA HIS A 105 16.65 21.33 0.43
C HIS A 105 16.41 19.84 0.69
N LYS A 106 17.39 18.99 0.35
CA LYS A 106 17.32 17.54 0.60
C LYS A 106 17.34 17.22 2.10
N LYS A 107 18.13 17.93 2.91
CA LYS A 107 18.11 17.81 4.38
C LYS A 107 16.74 18.16 4.95
N GLN A 108 16.17 19.30 4.54
CA GLN A 108 14.84 19.72 4.98
C GLN A 108 13.77 18.69 4.62
N LYS A 109 13.86 18.12 3.41
CA LYS A 109 12.96 17.05 2.97
C LYS A 109 13.12 15.78 3.83
N ALA A 110 14.35 15.38 4.14
CA ALA A 110 14.62 14.23 5.01
C ALA A 110 14.06 14.43 6.43
N ASP A 111 14.21 15.63 7.00
CA ASP A 111 13.63 15.98 8.30
C ASP A 111 12.09 15.96 8.28
N ALA A 112 11.47 16.46 7.21
CA ALA A 112 10.02 16.42 7.03
C ALA A 112 9.50 14.98 6.93
N LEU A 113 10.19 14.11 6.19
CA LEU A 113 9.85 12.68 6.11
C LEU A 113 10.00 12.01 7.48
N PHE A 114 11.06 12.32 8.22
CA PHE A 114 11.27 11.77 9.56
C PHE A 114 10.17 12.21 10.54
N ALA A 115 9.70 13.46 10.46
CA ALA A 115 8.58 13.95 11.26
C ALA A 115 7.28 13.18 10.95
N GLU A 116 6.98 12.91 9.68
CA GLU A 116 5.81 12.12 9.28
C GLU A 116 5.92 10.66 9.75
N ILE A 117 7.10 10.05 9.65
CA ILE A 117 7.35 8.69 10.17
C ILE A 117 7.10 8.66 11.68
N ARG A 118 7.64 9.62 12.44
CA ARG A 118 7.39 9.73 13.89
C ARG A 118 5.92 9.90 14.20
N ARG A 119 5.17 10.66 13.40
CA ARG A 119 3.72 10.83 13.57
C ARG A 119 3.00 9.50 13.40
N ILE A 120 3.26 8.77 12.32
CA ILE A 120 2.66 7.46 12.04
C ILE A 120 2.98 6.47 13.18
N VAL A 121 4.27 6.34 13.52
CA VAL A 121 4.74 5.48 14.61
C VAL A 121 4.13 5.88 15.96
N GLY A 122 3.98 7.17 16.23
CA GLY A 122 3.32 7.69 17.42
C GLY A 122 1.86 7.26 17.53
N THR A 123 1.12 7.23 16.42
CA THR A 123 -0.26 6.72 16.41
C THR A 123 -0.34 5.23 16.72
N TRP A 124 0.61 4.43 16.20
CA TRP A 124 0.69 3.01 16.51
C TRP A 124 1.03 2.77 17.98
N ARG A 125 1.99 3.52 18.53
CA ARG A 125 2.35 3.43 19.95
C ARG A 125 1.19 3.80 20.87
N ALA A 126 0.43 4.84 20.52
CA ALA A 126 -0.75 5.26 21.27
C ALA A 126 -1.88 4.22 21.23
N SER A 127 -1.96 3.40 20.18
CA SER A 127 -2.93 2.30 20.09
C SER A 127 -2.63 1.13 21.03
N GLY A 128 -1.41 1.04 21.58
CA GLY A 128 -1.04 0.01 22.55
C GLY A 128 -1.17 -1.43 22.03
N GLY A 129 -1.08 -1.63 20.71
CA GLY A 129 -1.23 -2.95 20.07
C GLY A 129 -2.68 -3.40 19.88
N TRP A 130 -3.68 -2.57 20.22
CA TRP A 130 -5.08 -2.93 20.00
C TRP A 130 -5.38 -3.15 18.52
N GLY A 131 -5.80 -4.37 18.20
CA GLY A 131 -6.15 -4.80 16.85
C GLY A 131 -4.99 -5.29 15.99
N TRP A 132 -3.75 -5.30 16.49
CA TRP A 132 -2.61 -5.90 15.80
C TRP A 132 -2.50 -7.39 16.16
N GLU A 133 -2.11 -8.22 15.19
CA GLU A 133 -1.65 -9.56 15.55
C GLU A 133 -0.33 -9.49 16.33
N GLN A 134 -0.03 -10.53 17.10
CA GLN A 134 1.13 -10.54 17.99
C GLN A 134 2.46 -10.39 17.21
N ASP A 135 2.57 -11.06 16.07
CA ASP A 135 3.74 -10.97 15.19
C ASP A 135 3.83 -9.61 14.49
N GLU A 136 2.69 -9.07 14.02
CA GLU A 136 2.64 -7.75 13.41
C GLU A 136 3.02 -6.65 14.41
N TRP A 137 2.52 -6.76 15.65
CA TRP A 137 2.82 -5.82 16.71
C TRP A 137 4.30 -5.82 17.08
N LYS A 138 4.93 -7.00 17.08
CA LYS A 138 6.38 -7.10 17.30
C LYS A 138 7.17 -6.34 16.23
N CYS A 139 6.83 -6.52 14.95
CA CYS A 139 7.45 -5.76 13.87
C CYS A 139 7.22 -4.25 14.02
N VAL A 140 6.02 -3.83 14.44
CA VAL A 140 5.72 -2.42 14.73
C VAL A 140 6.54 -1.90 15.89
N GLN A 141 6.75 -2.68 16.95
CA GLN A 141 7.60 -2.31 18.08
C GLN A 141 9.05 -2.10 17.65
N ASP A 142 9.61 -2.99 16.82
CA ASP A 142 10.97 -2.84 16.29
C ASP A 142 11.11 -1.50 15.54
N ILE A 143 10.13 -1.16 14.70
CA ILE A 143 10.11 0.15 13.99
C ILE A 143 10.01 1.31 14.99
N CYS A 144 9.15 1.20 16.00
CA CYS A 144 8.99 2.22 17.04
C CYS A 144 10.28 2.49 17.80
N GLU A 145 11.02 1.43 18.14
CA GLU A 145 12.27 1.51 18.85
C GLU A 145 13.34 2.22 18.01
N VAL A 146 13.56 1.75 16.79
CA VAL A 146 14.55 2.35 15.86
C VAL A 146 14.25 3.83 15.65
N VAL A 147 13.00 4.19 15.35
CA VAL A 147 12.61 5.61 15.14
C VAL A 147 12.76 6.44 16.42
N GLY A 148 12.55 5.84 17.60
CA GLY A 148 12.70 6.48 18.90
C GLY A 148 14.15 6.79 19.27
N THR A 149 15.11 5.97 18.84
CA THR A 149 16.55 6.19 19.09
C THR A 149 17.12 7.39 18.33
N HIS A 150 16.53 7.75 17.19
CA HIS A 150 17.01 8.86 16.37
C HIS A 150 16.52 10.22 16.91
N LYS A 151 17.48 11.15 17.06
CA LYS A 151 17.22 12.55 17.48
C LYS A 151 16.54 13.34 16.34
N SER A 152 15.75 14.35 16.70
CA SER A 152 15.11 15.29 15.78
C SER A 152 15.51 16.73 16.14
N PRO A 153 15.84 17.60 15.17
CA PRO A 153 16.03 17.30 13.74
C PRO A 153 17.31 16.46 13.52
N ARG A 154 17.34 15.73 12.41
CA ARG A 154 18.42 14.79 12.09
C ARG A 154 19.63 15.53 11.49
N TYR A 155 19.35 16.62 10.78
CA TYR A 155 20.32 17.55 10.22
C TYR A 155 20.19 18.91 10.91
N ARG A 156 21.33 19.59 11.15
CA ARG A 156 21.42 20.91 11.79
C ARG A 156 22.26 21.85 10.94
#